data_AF-A0A925K1H6-F1
#
_entry.id   AF-A0A925K1H6-F1
#
_cell.length_a   1.000
_cell.length_b   1.000
_cell.length_c   1.000
_cell.angle_alpha   90.00
_cell.angle_beta   90.00
_cell.angle_gamma   90.00
#
_symmetry.space_group_name_H-M   'P 1'
#
loop_
_entity.id
_entity.type
_entity.pdbx_description
1 polymer ?
#
loop_
_entity_poly.entity_id
_entity_poly.type
_entity_poly.pdbx_seq_one_letter_code
_entity_poly.pdbx_strand_id
1 'polypeptide(L)'
;MANLLDLRRRIKSVKNTQQITKAMKMLSAVNLRRAQERVTSARPFAAKMTEVLTELAGYTDENYHHPLLDARGDSRYLLVLITADKGLAGGFNANLI
;
A
#
# COMPACT_ATOMS: atom_id res chain seq x y z
N MET A 1 -33.34 12.97 -32.25
CA MET A 1 -32.12 12.98 -33.11
C MET A 1 -31.00 13.64 -32.34
N ALA A 2 -29.80 13.05 -32.34
CA ALA A 2 -28.64 13.66 -31.69
C ALA A 2 -28.36 15.03 -32.33
N ASN A 3 -28.40 16.10 -31.52
CA ASN A 3 -28.15 17.45 -31.99
C ASN A 3 -26.63 17.71 -32.02
N LEU A 4 -26.14 18.54 -32.96
CA LEU A 4 -24.75 19.02 -32.99
C LEU A 4 -24.32 19.63 -31.65
N LEU A 5 -25.27 20.22 -30.92
CA LEU A 5 -25.05 20.73 -29.57
C LEU A 5 -24.66 19.61 -28.58
N ASP A 6 -25.30 18.45 -28.66
CA ASP A 6 -25.03 17.32 -27.76
C ASP A 6 -23.64 16.72 -28.04
N LEU A 7 -23.24 16.65 -29.30
CA LEU A 7 -21.88 16.24 -29.68
C LEU A 7 -20.83 17.21 -29.14
N ARG A 8 -21.04 18.53 -29.28
CA ARG A 8 -20.13 19.53 -28.70
C ARG A 8 -20.04 19.43 -27.17
N ARG A 9 -21.18 19.21 -26.50
CA ARG A 9 -21.22 19.01 -25.03
C ARG A 9 -20.43 17.75 -24.63
N ARG A 10 -20.59 16.64 -25.34
CA ARG A 10 -19.86 15.40 -25.07
C ARG A 10 -18.35 15.56 -25.28
N ILE A 11 -17.92 16.25 -26.34
CA ILE A 11 -16.51 16.56 -26.58
C ILE A 11 -15.93 17.38 -25.42
N LYS A 12 -16.65 18.41 -24.95
CA LYS A 12 -16.21 19.23 -23.81
C LYS A 12 -16.11 18.40 -22.53
N SER A 13 -17.10 17.54 -22.27
CA SER A 13 -17.10 16.63 -21.10
C SER A 13 -15.90 15.69 -21.12
N VAL A 14 -15.65 15.00 -22.23
CA VAL A 14 -14.51 14.07 -22.36
C VAL A 14 -13.17 14.79 -22.23
N LYS A 15 -13.01 15.99 -22.82
CA LYS A 15 -11.80 16.81 -22.65
C LYS A 15 -11.57 17.19 -21.19
N ASN A 16 -12.62 17.54 -20.46
CA ASN A 16 -12.51 17.85 -19.03
C ASN A 16 -12.10 16.60 -18.23
N THR A 17 -12.76 15.45 -18.47
CA THR A 17 -12.41 14.19 -17.81
C THR A 17 -10.95 13.79 -18.10
N GLN A 18 -10.47 13.99 -19.33
CA GLN A 18 -9.08 13.72 -19.71
C GLN A 18 -8.08 14.59 -18.92
N GLN A 19 -8.39 15.88 -18.71
CA GLN A 19 -7.53 16.76 -17.91
C GLN A 19 -7.50 16.35 -16.44
N ILE A 20 -8.65 15.98 -15.87
CA ILE A 20 -8.76 15.50 -14.49
C ILE A 20 -7.95 14.21 -14.31
N THR A 21 -8.13 13.20 -15.16
CA THR A 21 -7.40 11.94 -15.03
C THR A 21 -5.90 12.11 -15.30
N LYS A 22 -5.50 13.03 -16.19
CA LYS A 22 -4.09 13.39 -16.39
C LYS A 22 -3.48 14.00 -15.12
N ALA A 23 -4.20 14.87 -14.44
CA ALA A 23 -3.77 15.43 -13.15
C ALA A 23 -3.70 14.34 -12.06
N MET A 24 -4.72 13.49 -11.96
CA MET A 24 -4.73 12.35 -11.01
C MET A 24 -3.54 11.42 -11.23
N LYS A 25 -3.19 11.09 -12.48
CA LYS A 25 -2.01 10.27 -12.80
C LYS A 25 -0.73 10.89 -12.24
N MET A 26 -0.55 12.20 -12.41
CA MET A 26 0.63 12.91 -11.89
C MET A 26 0.64 12.95 -10.36
N LEU A 27 -0.50 13.23 -9.73
CA LEU A 27 -0.62 13.22 -8.27
C LEU A 27 -0.32 11.84 -7.67
N SER A 28 -0.84 10.77 -8.29
CA SER A 28 -0.55 9.40 -7.87
C SER A 28 0.93 9.05 -8.02
N ALA A 29 1.60 9.50 -9.09
CA ALA A 29 3.03 9.30 -9.26
C ALA A 29 3.85 10.01 -8.18
N VAL A 30 3.47 11.24 -7.80
CA VAL A 30 4.11 11.98 -6.70
C VAL A 30 3.91 11.28 -5.37
N ASN A 31 2.70 10.79 -5.08
CA ASN A 31 2.41 10.06 -3.85
C ASN A 31 3.21 8.74 -3.77
N LEU A 32 3.30 8.00 -4.87
CA LEU A 32 4.10 6.78 -4.95
C LEU A 32 5.58 7.07 -4.67
N ARG A 33 6.13 8.11 -5.30
CA ARG A 33 7.52 8.52 -5.07
C ARG A 33 7.77 8.87 -3.60
N ARG A 34 6.90 9.67 -2.98
CA ARG A 34 7.01 10.00 -1.55
C ARG A 34 6.95 8.76 -0.66
N ALA A 35 6.07 7.81 -0.98
CA ALA A 35 5.98 6.55 -0.25
C ALA A 35 7.27 5.72 -0.39
N GLN A 36 7.83 5.63 -1.59
CA GLN A 36 9.09 4.94 -1.85
C GLN A 36 10.27 5.58 -1.11
N GLU A 37 10.34 6.92 -1.10
CA GLU A 37 11.37 7.66 -0.36
C GLU A 37 11.28 7.37 1.14
N ARG A 38 10.07 7.37 1.73
CA ARG A 38 9.84 6.99 3.15
C ARG A 38 10.29 5.57 3.47
N VAL A 39 9.94 4.61 2.60
CA VAL A 39 10.36 3.21 2.77
C VAL A 39 11.89 3.13 2.73
N THR A 40 12.52 3.80 1.77
CA THR A 40 13.97 3.78 1.60
C THR A 40 14.68 4.41 2.79
N SER A 41 14.18 5.53 3.32
CA SER A 41 14.74 6.16 4.52
C SER A 41 14.56 5.32 5.79
N ALA A 42 13.53 4.47 5.85
CA ALA A 42 13.28 3.59 6.99
C ALA A 42 14.13 2.29 6.95
N ARG A 43 14.72 1.94 5.79
CA ARG A 43 15.50 0.69 5.63
C ARG A 43 16.65 0.54 6.62
N PRO A 44 17.49 1.56 6.90
CA PRO A 44 18.61 1.39 7.83
C PRO A 44 18.14 1.03 9.24
N PHE A 45 17.05 1.66 9.70
CA PHE A 45 16.43 1.34 10.99
C PHE A 45 15.91 -0.11 11.02
N ALA A 46 15.16 -0.52 9.99
CA ALA A 46 14.63 -1.88 9.92
C ALA A 46 15.75 -2.93 9.88
N ALA A 47 16.84 -2.66 9.15
CA ALA A 47 18.00 -3.54 9.10
C ALA A 47 18.68 -3.66 10.47
N LYS A 48 18.94 -2.53 11.15
CA LYS A 48 19.58 -2.56 12.47
C LYS A 48 18.70 -3.18 13.54
N MET A 49 17.39 -2.91 13.51
CA MET A 49 16.42 -3.54 14.41
C MET A 49 16.44 -5.05 14.24
N THR A 50 16.43 -5.54 12.99
CA THR A 50 16.47 -6.98 12.70
C THR A 50 17.77 -7.60 13.20
N GLU A 51 18.92 -6.94 12.97
CA GLU A 51 20.23 -7.38 13.48
C GLU A 51 20.21 -7.53 15.00
N VAL A 52 19.80 -6.48 15.73
CA VAL A 52 19.77 -6.48 17.21
C VAL A 52 18.81 -7.53 17.76
N LEU A 53 17.62 -7.66 17.18
CA LEU A 53 16.64 -8.65 17.64
C LEU A 53 17.12 -10.09 17.37
N THR A 54 17.80 -10.32 16.25
CA THR A 54 18.35 -11.64 15.90
C THR A 54 19.50 -12.00 16.82
N GLU A 55 20.40 -11.05 17.08
CA GLU A 55 21.51 -11.22 18.01
C GLU A 55 21.00 -11.50 19.43
N LEU A 56 20.02 -10.74 19.91
CA LEU A 56 19.39 -10.95 21.22
C LEU A 56 18.74 -12.33 21.33
N ALA A 57 17.99 -12.75 20.31
CA ALA A 57 17.37 -14.08 20.27
C ALA A 57 18.41 -15.22 20.20
N GLY A 58 19.62 -14.94 19.70
CA GLY A 58 20.73 -15.91 19.68
C GLY A 58 21.43 -16.09 21.03
N TYR A 59 21.37 -15.09 21.92
CA TYR A 59 21.98 -15.14 23.25
C TYR A 59 21.01 -15.62 24.35
N THR A 60 19.72 -15.74 24.05
CA THR A 60 18.75 -16.26 25.00
C THR A 60 18.93 -17.77 25.17
N ASP A 61 19.08 -18.20 26.42
CA ASP A 61 19.20 -19.61 26.82
C ASP A 61 17.97 -20.43 26.40
N GLU A 62 18.06 -21.75 26.24
CA GLU A 62 16.93 -22.61 25.84
C GLU A 62 15.74 -22.54 26.81
N ASN A 63 16.00 -22.09 28.05
CA ASN A 63 15.01 -21.88 29.11
C ASN A 63 14.36 -20.48 29.08
N TYR A 64 14.77 -19.59 28.17
CA TYR A 64 14.18 -18.27 28.03
C TYR A 64 12.89 -18.34 27.20
N HIS A 65 11.78 -17.96 27.81
CA HIS A 65 10.47 -17.96 27.17
C HIS A 65 9.95 -16.54 26.97
N HIS A 66 9.54 -16.24 25.74
CA HIS A 66 8.85 -15.00 25.42
C HIS A 66 7.65 -15.29 24.52
N PRO A 67 6.43 -14.84 24.85
CA PRO A 67 5.21 -15.20 24.12
C PRO A 67 5.19 -14.86 22.61
N LEU A 68 6.06 -13.96 22.15
CA LEU A 68 6.23 -13.61 20.72
C LEU A 68 7.35 -14.38 20.01
N LEU A 69 8.23 -15.05 20.76
CA LEU A 69 9.33 -15.87 20.23
C LEU A 69 8.97 -17.37 20.25
N ASP A 70 8.13 -17.79 21.19
CA ASP A 70 7.68 -19.18 21.30
C ASP A 70 6.76 -19.57 20.14
N ALA A 71 6.98 -20.76 19.57
CA ALA A 71 6.08 -21.34 18.58
C ALA A 71 4.70 -21.61 19.20
N ARG A 72 3.65 -21.00 18.65
CA ARG A 72 2.28 -21.21 19.13
C ARG A 72 1.60 -22.31 18.31
N GLY A 73 0.83 -23.17 18.99
CA GLY A 73 0.00 -24.19 18.35
C GLY A 73 -1.27 -23.64 17.69
N ASP A 74 -1.76 -24.39 16.69
CA ASP A 74 -2.72 -24.00 15.65
C ASP A 74 -4.19 -23.90 16.12
N SER A 75 -4.52 -22.92 16.95
CA SER A 75 -5.93 -22.74 17.36
C SER A 75 -6.64 -21.57 16.68
N ARG A 76 -5.96 -20.42 16.53
CA ARG A 76 -6.55 -19.18 15.98
C ARG A 76 -5.49 -18.32 15.32
N TYR A 77 -5.72 -17.93 14.07
CA TYR A 77 -4.87 -16.99 13.33
C TYR A 77 -5.57 -15.64 13.19
N LEU A 78 -4.80 -14.56 13.30
CA LEU A 78 -5.25 -13.21 12.98
C LEU A 78 -4.83 -12.86 11.56
N LEU A 79 -5.80 -12.53 10.71
CA LEU A 79 -5.54 -11.95 9.40
C LEU A 79 -5.66 -10.42 9.49
N VAL A 80 -4.64 -9.71 9.05
CA VAL A 80 -4.68 -8.25 8.89
C VAL A 80 -4.58 -7.95 7.39
N LEU A 81 -5.68 -7.46 6.81
CA LEU A 81 -5.74 -7.07 5.40
C LEU A 81 -5.57 -5.55 5.27
N ILE A 82 -4.67 -5.12 4.39
CA ILE A 82 -4.42 -3.70 4.11
C ILE A 82 -4.91 -3.40 2.69
N THR A 83 -5.92 -2.55 2.57
CA THR A 83 -6.54 -2.15 1.30
C THR A 83 -6.37 -0.66 1.03
N ALA A 84 -6.77 -0.20 -0.15
CA ALA A 84 -6.79 1.23 -0.48
C ALA A 84 -8.12 1.87 -0.03
N ASP A 85 -8.03 3.04 0.61
CA ASP A 85 -9.20 3.83 1.02
C ASP A 85 -9.93 4.49 -0.18
N LYS A 86 -9.20 4.76 -1.27
CA LYS A 86 -9.71 5.47 -2.44
C LYS A 86 -10.05 4.51 -3.57
N GLY A 87 -11.14 4.81 -4.28
CA GLY A 87 -11.48 4.17 -5.55
C GLY A 87 -10.58 4.59 -6.71
N LEU A 88 -10.88 4.09 -7.92
CA LEU A 88 -10.10 4.33 -9.15
C LEU A 88 -8.64 3.83 -9.07
N ALA A 89 -8.38 2.83 -8.23
CA ALA A 89 -7.09 2.16 -8.06
C ALA A 89 -6.94 0.93 -9.00
N GLY A 90 -7.66 0.91 -10.13
CA GLY A 90 -7.75 -0.26 -10.99
C GLY A 90 -8.33 -1.47 -10.25
N GLY A 91 -7.70 -2.63 -10.39
CA GLY A 91 -8.10 -3.88 -9.73
C GLY A 91 -7.52 -4.09 -8.33
N PHE A 92 -6.89 -3.08 -7.69
CA PHE A 92 -6.13 -3.28 -6.45
C PHE A 92 -6.93 -3.95 -5.33
N ASN A 93 -8.06 -3.35 -4.93
CA ASN A 93 -8.90 -3.93 -3.86
C ASN A 93 -9.58 -5.24 -4.30
N ALA A 94 -9.95 -5.35 -5.57
CA ALA A 94 -10.61 -6.55 -6.11
C ALA A 94 -9.70 -7.77 -6.19
N ASN A 95 -8.38 -7.57 -6.23
CA ASN A 95 -7.40 -8.66 -6.21
C ASN A 95 -6.97 -9.03 -4.77
N LEU A 96 -7.25 -8.18 -3.78
CA LEU A 96 -6.87 -8.37 -2.38
C LEU A 96 -7.96 -9.05 -1.54
N ILE A 97 -9.22 -8.86 -1.91
CA ILE A 97 -10.41 -9.40 -1.25
C ILE A 97 -10.90 -10.60 -2.06
#